data_AF-A0A2W4I337-F1
#
_entry.id   AF-A0A2W4I337-F1
#
_cell.length_a   1.000
_cell.length_b   1.000
_cell.length_c   1.000
_cell.angle_alpha   90.00
_cell.angle_beta   90.00
_cell.angle_gamma   90.00
#
_symmetry.space_group_name_H-M   'P 1'
#
loop_
_entity.id
_entity.type
_entity.pdbx_description
1 polymer ?
#
loop_
_entity_poly.entity_id
_entity_poly.type
_entity_poly.pdbx_seq_one_letter_code
_entity_poly.pdbx_strand_id
1 'polypeptide(L)'
;MNWSIALALASMFFFYSSIDQCARASTNSLKLGPQAVMPDGSPLYLNRTQAFNYLSKEDVLRQRINAVMSVSSLVNTPYTPTSAVFDEIVDGKPWWGMAGQYIWGEGQRSIEGPSEESRFILNPYLLVAANPWTAKIWNQEQITEEDLNNQDFPYTWTPQELRYWPRKKMAQAIYDVTAFNGKLKSMSSKLDSTEPTLRFGLVAYNARDFGYGFLFLSPQHSLNVENSYRGNYPIEIKQYIHCGDSSKFPGGCNNMSPAMDEIDKLTIKQLPARAVVYLWKTKPPLATDPADFTFVLDFK
;
A
#
# COMPACT_ATOMS: atom_id res chain seq x y z
N MET A 1 29.38 -63.56 33.09
CA MET A 1 28.19 -63.24 33.89
C MET A 1 27.64 -61.92 33.36
N ASN A 2 26.48 -61.97 32.70
CA ASN A 2 25.44 -60.94 32.42
C ASN A 2 25.86 -59.55 31.89
N TRP A 3 25.60 -59.19 30.63
CA TRP A 3 24.34 -58.74 29.98
C TRP A 3 23.94 -57.26 30.29
N SER A 4 23.96 -56.42 29.22
CA SER A 4 23.01 -55.34 28.80
C SER A 4 22.73 -54.16 29.76
N ILE A 5 22.68 -52.87 29.36
CA ILE A 5 21.65 -52.09 28.60
C ILE A 5 22.24 -50.65 28.46
N ALA A 6 22.49 -50.07 27.28
CA ALA A 6 21.63 -49.36 26.32
C ALA A 6 21.03 -47.98 26.74
N LEU A 7 21.44 -46.95 25.97
CA LEU A 7 20.71 -45.80 25.43
C LEU A 7 20.08 -44.68 26.30
N ALA A 8 20.50 -43.46 25.92
CA ALA A 8 19.70 -42.29 25.54
C ALA A 8 19.05 -41.39 26.62
N LEU A 9 19.48 -40.12 26.67
CA LEU A 9 18.77 -38.97 26.09
C LEU A 9 19.42 -37.67 26.56
N ALA A 10 20.06 -36.98 25.62
CA ALA A 10 20.33 -35.56 25.71
C ALA A 10 18.99 -34.83 25.66
N SER A 11 18.57 -34.24 26.78
CA SER A 11 17.35 -33.43 26.84
C SER A 11 17.53 -32.28 27.79
N MET A 12 17.08 -31.11 27.32
CA MET A 12 16.79 -29.91 28.09
C MET A 12 18.01 -29.10 28.54
N PHE A 13 18.41 -28.13 27.72
CA PHE A 13 18.31 -26.70 28.07
C PHE A 13 18.57 -25.86 26.82
N PHE A 14 17.72 -26.02 25.79
CA PHE A 14 17.48 -24.92 24.87
C PHE A 14 16.38 -24.06 25.50
N PHE A 15 16.79 -23.01 26.20
CA PHE A 15 15.96 -21.82 26.34
C PHE A 15 15.81 -21.23 24.93
N TYR A 16 14.89 -21.76 24.14
CA TYR A 16 14.18 -20.91 23.19
C TYR A 16 13.35 -19.99 24.07
N SER A 17 13.91 -18.83 24.43
CA SER A 17 13.06 -17.68 24.69
C SER A 17 12.33 -17.46 23.38
N SER A 18 11.09 -17.93 23.34
CA SER A 18 10.02 -17.34 22.55
C SER A 18 10.07 -15.84 22.81
N ILE A 19 10.88 -15.14 22.01
CA ILE A 19 10.71 -13.71 21.83
C ILE A 19 9.33 -13.64 21.21
N ASP A 20 8.35 -13.30 22.04
CA ASP A 20 7.08 -12.78 21.60
C ASP A 20 7.40 -11.77 20.49
N GLN A 21 7.20 -12.16 19.25
CA GLN A 21 6.99 -11.27 18.12
C GLN A 21 5.60 -10.64 18.31
N CYS A 22 5.41 -10.00 19.46
CA CYS A 22 4.41 -8.97 19.62
C CYS A 22 4.84 -7.90 18.62
N ALA A 23 4.17 -7.84 17.47
CA ALA A 23 4.33 -6.80 16.48
C ALA A 23 4.42 -5.46 17.21
N ARG A 24 5.63 -4.88 17.28
CA ARG A 24 5.82 -3.65 18.06
C ARG A 24 4.95 -2.57 17.43
N ALA A 25 4.09 -1.97 18.27
CA ALA A 25 3.32 -0.81 17.85
C ALA A 25 4.26 0.27 17.32
N SER A 26 3.86 0.96 16.24
CA SER A 26 4.66 2.04 15.68
C SER A 26 4.87 3.15 16.71
N THR A 27 6.12 3.64 16.79
CA THR A 27 6.47 4.84 17.55
C THR A 27 6.44 6.10 16.68
N ASN A 28 6.27 5.95 15.37
CA ASN A 28 6.23 7.07 14.44
C ASN A 28 4.93 7.87 14.64
N SER A 29 5.01 9.18 14.46
CA SER A 29 3.83 10.03 14.52
C SER A 29 4.00 11.28 13.67
N LEU A 30 2.87 11.80 13.20
CA LEU A 30 2.82 13.05 12.44
C LEU A 30 2.71 14.25 13.41
N LYS A 31 3.32 15.37 13.01
CA LYS A 31 3.20 16.69 13.66
C LYS A 31 1.86 17.32 13.29
N LEU A 32 0.84 17.07 14.10
CA LEU A 32 -0.56 17.46 13.83
C LEU A 32 -1.14 18.36 14.93
N GLY A 33 -2.24 19.05 14.61
CA GLY A 33 -2.95 19.90 15.57
C GLY A 33 -2.04 20.99 16.14
N PRO A 34 -1.90 21.12 17.46
CA PRO A 34 -0.99 22.10 18.08
C PRO A 34 0.48 21.91 17.72
N GLN A 35 0.91 20.70 17.35
CA GLN A 35 2.30 20.41 16.95
C GLN A 35 2.57 20.68 15.47
N ALA A 36 1.53 21.02 14.68
CA ALA A 36 1.67 21.29 13.26
C ALA A 36 2.55 22.51 13.00
N VAL A 37 3.66 22.29 12.30
CA VAL A 37 4.56 23.36 11.82
C VAL A 37 4.35 23.66 10.34
N MET A 38 3.91 22.66 9.56
CA MET A 38 3.60 22.84 8.14
C MET A 38 2.26 23.58 7.98
N PRO A 39 2.15 24.55 7.05
CA PRO A 39 0.89 25.20 6.75
C PRO A 39 -0.21 24.24 6.28
N ASP A 40 -1.45 24.63 6.53
CA ASP A 40 -2.61 23.91 6.03
C ASP A 40 -2.76 24.11 4.51
N GLY A 41 -3.06 23.03 3.78
CA GLY A 41 -3.17 23.01 2.32
C GLY A 41 -1.83 22.82 1.59
N SER A 42 -0.73 22.58 2.32
CA SER A 42 0.59 22.35 1.72
C SER A 42 0.58 21.14 0.79
N PRO A 43 1.05 21.29 -0.47
CA PRO A 43 1.20 20.17 -1.38
C PRO A 43 2.44 19.35 -1.01
N LEU A 44 2.35 18.03 -1.17
CA LEU A 44 3.47 17.11 -1.06
C LEU A 44 3.79 16.51 -2.42
N TYR A 45 5.09 16.33 -2.69
CA TYR A 45 5.57 15.67 -3.90
C TYR A 45 5.29 14.17 -3.84
N LEU A 46 4.88 13.60 -4.97
CA LEU A 46 4.67 12.17 -5.15
C LEU A 46 5.83 11.59 -5.97
N ASN A 47 6.57 10.68 -5.37
CA ASN A 47 7.67 9.96 -6.00
C ASN A 47 7.14 8.99 -7.07
N ARG A 48 7.84 8.94 -8.20
CA ARG A 48 7.63 7.92 -9.24
C ARG A 48 8.04 6.54 -8.74
N THR A 49 7.52 5.51 -9.41
CA THR A 49 7.91 4.13 -9.15
C THR A 49 9.39 3.89 -9.46
N GLN A 50 10.00 2.95 -8.75
CA GLN A 50 11.41 2.59 -8.91
C GLN A 50 11.58 1.07 -8.88
N ALA A 51 12.69 0.59 -9.45
CA ALA A 51 13.04 -0.82 -9.42
C ALA A 51 13.55 -1.21 -8.03
N PHE A 52 12.95 -2.24 -7.42
CA PHE A 52 13.41 -2.84 -6.16
C PHE A 52 13.91 -4.28 -6.31
N ASN A 53 13.85 -4.84 -7.52
CA ASN A 53 14.29 -6.22 -7.76
C ASN A 53 15.71 -6.42 -7.27
N TYR A 54 15.90 -7.45 -6.43
CA TYR A 54 17.18 -7.89 -5.91
C TYR A 54 17.91 -6.89 -5.00
N LEU A 55 17.25 -5.78 -4.61
CA LEU A 55 17.78 -4.90 -3.57
C LEU A 55 17.74 -5.58 -2.20
N SER A 56 18.60 -5.11 -1.30
CA SER A 56 18.46 -5.46 0.12
C SER A 56 17.28 -4.71 0.73
N LYS A 57 16.68 -5.30 1.78
CA LYS A 57 15.73 -4.67 2.69
C LYS A 57 16.30 -3.37 3.23
N GLU A 58 17.58 -3.32 3.55
CA GLU A 58 18.23 -2.11 4.04
C GLU A 58 18.17 -0.98 3.00
N ASP A 59 18.47 -1.27 1.73
CA ASP A 59 18.43 -0.27 0.66
C ASP A 59 17.00 0.24 0.41
N VAL A 60 16.01 -0.66 0.42
CA VAL A 60 14.59 -0.28 0.29
C VAL A 60 14.15 0.59 1.47
N LEU A 61 14.49 0.20 2.70
CA LEU A 61 14.14 0.96 3.90
C LEU A 61 14.88 2.31 3.98
N ARG A 62 16.12 2.39 3.49
CA ARG A 62 16.85 3.66 3.36
C ARG A 62 16.13 4.62 2.44
N GLN A 63 15.62 4.14 1.30
CA GLN A 63 14.81 4.96 0.40
C GLN A 63 13.51 5.43 1.07
N ARG A 64 12.83 4.55 1.82
CA ARG A 64 11.64 4.93 2.61
C ARG A 64 11.98 6.02 3.64
N ILE A 65 13.06 5.86 4.39
CA ILE A 65 13.52 6.85 5.39
C ILE A 65 13.79 8.19 4.69
N ASN A 66 14.50 8.19 3.57
CA ASN A 66 14.76 9.41 2.81
C ASN A 66 13.45 10.09 2.35
N ALA A 67 12.48 9.30 1.87
CA ALA A 67 11.17 9.83 1.48
C ALA A 67 10.42 10.47 2.65
N VAL A 68 10.42 9.84 3.84
CA VAL A 68 9.82 10.42 5.05
C VAL A 68 10.54 11.73 5.43
N MET A 69 11.87 11.69 5.49
CA MET A 69 12.68 12.81 5.96
C MET A 69 12.70 14.01 4.99
N SER A 70 12.36 13.80 3.72
CA SER A 70 12.16 14.90 2.75
C SER A 70 11.06 15.88 3.16
N VAL A 71 10.14 15.46 4.05
CA VAL A 71 9.11 16.30 4.66
C VAL A 71 9.21 16.25 6.19
N SER A 72 10.41 16.47 6.73
CA SER A 72 10.69 16.44 8.18
C SER A 72 9.83 17.39 9.03
N SER A 73 9.21 18.39 8.39
CA SER A 73 8.21 19.29 9.01
C SER A 73 6.90 18.58 9.38
N LEU A 74 6.60 17.41 8.80
CA LEU A 74 5.35 16.69 9.03
C LEU A 74 5.49 15.47 9.95
N VAL A 75 6.71 15.01 10.24
CA VAL A 75 6.99 13.83 11.06
C VAL A 75 7.71 14.20 12.36
N ASN A 76 7.39 13.49 13.45
CA ASN A 76 8.18 13.53 14.69
C ASN A 76 9.42 12.66 14.53
N THR A 77 10.59 13.23 14.82
CA THR A 77 11.89 12.56 14.66
C THR A 77 12.39 11.97 15.97
N PRO A 78 13.15 10.85 15.95
CA PRO A 78 13.56 10.10 14.76
C PRO A 78 12.43 9.26 14.17
N TYR A 79 12.46 9.04 12.86
CA TYR A 79 11.58 8.10 12.17
C TYR A 79 12.27 6.74 12.03
N THR A 80 11.54 5.64 12.23
CA THR A 80 12.05 4.28 12.02
C THR A 80 10.95 3.44 11.38
N PRO A 81 11.17 2.81 10.21
CA PRO A 81 10.18 1.92 9.60
C PRO A 81 9.70 0.86 10.59
N THR A 82 8.38 0.72 10.72
CA THR A 82 7.77 -0.16 11.72
C THR A 82 8.00 -1.61 11.33
N SER A 83 8.54 -2.41 12.26
CA SER A 83 8.78 -3.84 12.08
C SER A 83 7.53 -4.58 11.62
N ALA A 84 6.39 -4.29 12.24
CA ALA A 84 5.09 -4.88 11.93
C ALA A 84 4.65 -4.72 10.45
N VAL A 85 5.24 -3.77 9.72
CA VAL A 85 4.95 -3.53 8.30
C VAL A 85 6.08 -4.02 7.40
N PHE A 86 7.34 -3.83 7.79
CA PHE A 86 8.47 -4.00 6.87
C PHE A 86 9.41 -5.17 7.21
N ASP A 87 9.21 -5.87 8.33
CA ASP A 87 10.21 -6.84 8.76
C ASP A 87 10.34 -8.06 7.87
N GLU A 88 9.26 -8.44 7.19
CA GLU A 88 9.18 -9.63 6.35
C GLU A 88 9.63 -9.39 4.89
N ILE A 89 10.19 -8.21 4.58
CA ILE A 89 10.92 -8.02 3.31
C ILE A 89 12.12 -8.95 3.29
N VAL A 90 12.26 -9.73 2.22
CA VAL A 90 13.39 -10.65 2.03
C VAL A 90 14.42 -10.04 1.08
N ASP A 91 15.68 -10.03 1.51
CA ASP A 91 16.82 -9.53 0.75
C ASP A 91 17.00 -10.27 -0.58
N GLY A 92 17.39 -9.54 -1.62
CA GLY A 92 17.77 -10.15 -2.89
C GLY A 92 16.62 -10.87 -3.59
N LYS A 93 15.37 -10.65 -3.17
CA LYS A 93 14.19 -11.17 -3.86
C LYS A 93 13.68 -10.17 -4.88
N PRO A 94 13.08 -10.64 -5.98
CA PRO A 94 12.34 -9.77 -6.87
C PRO A 94 11.07 -9.25 -6.20
N TRP A 95 10.45 -8.27 -6.82
CA TRP A 95 9.17 -7.69 -6.43
C TRP A 95 8.17 -7.89 -7.57
N TRP A 96 6.87 -7.84 -7.25
CA TRP A 96 5.88 -7.67 -8.32
C TRP A 96 6.21 -6.39 -9.09
N GLY A 97 6.42 -6.52 -10.40
CA GLY A 97 6.72 -5.40 -11.28
C GLY A 97 5.45 -4.76 -11.83
N MET A 98 5.48 -3.48 -12.18
CA MET A 98 4.33 -2.77 -12.76
C MET A 98 3.85 -3.44 -14.05
N ALA A 99 4.76 -3.73 -14.99
CA ALA A 99 4.39 -4.44 -16.22
C ALA A 99 4.01 -5.89 -15.92
N GLY A 100 4.75 -6.55 -15.03
CA GLY A 100 4.44 -7.88 -14.56
C GLY A 100 3.04 -8.04 -13.99
N GLN A 101 2.61 -7.15 -13.10
CA GLN A 101 1.30 -7.21 -12.46
C GLN A 101 0.17 -6.79 -13.39
N TYR A 102 0.36 -5.70 -14.13
CA TYR A 102 -0.73 -5.09 -14.88
C TYR A 102 -0.93 -5.67 -16.29
N ILE A 103 0.13 -6.19 -16.91
CA ILE A 103 0.08 -6.77 -18.27
C ILE A 103 0.20 -8.29 -18.22
N TRP A 104 1.30 -8.82 -17.68
CA TRP A 104 1.65 -10.24 -17.86
C TRP A 104 0.96 -11.20 -16.89
N GLY A 105 0.72 -10.75 -15.66
CA GLY A 105 0.27 -11.59 -14.56
C GLY A 105 1.39 -12.45 -13.96
N GLU A 106 0.97 -13.55 -13.33
CA GLU A 106 1.87 -14.48 -12.67
C GLU A 106 2.77 -15.23 -13.67
N GLY A 107 3.98 -15.59 -13.25
CA GLY A 107 4.96 -16.33 -14.03
C GLY A 107 6.31 -15.63 -14.13
N GLN A 108 7.12 -16.00 -15.13
CA GLN A 108 8.49 -15.48 -15.30
C GLN A 108 8.55 -13.97 -15.53
N ARG A 109 7.50 -13.40 -16.14
CA ARG A 109 7.41 -11.97 -16.47
C ARG A 109 6.76 -11.13 -15.36
N SER A 110 6.37 -11.73 -14.24
CA SER A 110 5.72 -11.06 -13.11
C SER A 110 6.59 -9.98 -12.44
N ILE A 111 7.90 -10.01 -12.66
CA ILE A 111 8.87 -9.09 -12.07
C ILE A 111 9.25 -7.94 -13.01
N GLU A 112 8.67 -7.87 -14.21
CA GLU A 112 9.01 -6.87 -15.22
C GLU A 112 8.53 -5.46 -14.86
N GLY A 113 9.39 -4.47 -15.09
CA GLY A 113 9.15 -3.07 -14.79
C GLY A 113 9.53 -2.67 -13.35
N PRO A 114 9.30 -1.40 -12.98
CA PRO A 114 9.49 -0.92 -11.61
C PRO A 114 8.65 -1.73 -10.61
N SER A 115 9.05 -1.78 -9.34
CA SER A 115 8.29 -2.47 -8.29
C SER A 115 6.92 -1.79 -8.09
N GLU A 116 5.84 -2.56 -8.02
CA GLU A 116 4.50 -2.03 -7.74
C GLU A 116 4.46 -1.34 -6.38
N GLU A 117 5.02 -1.97 -5.35
CA GLU A 117 5.03 -1.43 -3.97
C GLU A 117 5.85 -0.15 -3.83
N SER A 118 6.77 0.14 -4.77
CA SER A 118 7.48 1.43 -4.77
C SER A 118 6.54 2.62 -4.86
N ARG A 119 5.32 2.45 -5.43
CA ARG A 119 4.25 3.45 -5.45
C ARG A 119 3.89 3.95 -4.05
N PHE A 120 3.98 3.10 -3.03
CA PHE A 120 3.53 3.42 -1.68
C PHE A 120 4.70 3.50 -0.70
N ILE A 121 5.72 2.65 -0.85
CA ILE A 121 6.95 2.68 -0.02
C ILE A 121 7.65 4.04 -0.15
N LEU A 122 7.73 4.59 -1.37
CA LEU A 122 8.36 5.89 -1.64
C LEU A 122 7.41 7.07 -1.42
N ASN A 123 6.15 6.83 -1.10
CA ASN A 123 5.14 7.87 -0.85
C ASN A 123 4.53 7.70 0.54
N PRO A 124 5.34 7.81 1.63
CA PRO A 124 4.92 7.44 2.98
C PRO A 124 3.75 8.27 3.52
N TYR A 125 3.60 9.52 3.05
CA TYR A 125 2.49 10.40 3.42
C TYR A 125 1.20 10.14 2.62
N LEU A 126 1.23 9.24 1.63
CA LEU A 126 0.01 8.65 1.09
C LEU A 126 -0.44 7.57 2.08
N LEU A 127 -1.00 8.00 3.22
CA LEU A 127 -1.37 7.11 4.35
C LEU A 127 -2.40 6.06 3.93
N VAL A 128 -3.32 6.48 3.05
CA VAL A 128 -4.27 5.61 2.37
C VAL A 128 -4.17 5.92 0.89
N ALA A 129 -3.98 4.89 0.08
CA ALA A 129 -3.97 5.00 -1.37
C ALA A 129 -5.11 4.15 -1.95
N ALA A 130 -5.71 4.62 -3.03
CA ALA A 130 -6.52 3.74 -3.85
C ALA A 130 -5.63 2.83 -4.72
N ASN A 131 -5.97 1.54 -4.75
CA ASN A 131 -5.33 0.51 -5.56
C ASN A 131 -6.30 -0.01 -6.62
N PRO A 132 -6.18 0.46 -7.87
CA PRO A 132 -7.15 0.15 -8.93
C PRO A 132 -7.06 -1.30 -9.37
N TRP A 133 -8.21 -1.89 -9.66
CA TRP A 133 -8.28 -3.23 -10.25
C TRP A 133 -8.11 -3.16 -11.77
N THR A 134 -6.95 -2.66 -12.20
CA THR A 134 -6.59 -2.47 -13.62
C THR A 134 -5.67 -3.57 -14.14
N ALA A 135 -5.42 -4.62 -13.35
CA ALA A 135 -4.58 -5.74 -13.77
C ALA A 135 -5.28 -6.56 -14.86
N LYS A 136 -4.49 -7.02 -15.85
CA LYS A 136 -4.95 -7.91 -16.93
C LYS A 136 -6.08 -7.33 -17.80
N ILE A 137 -6.09 -6.01 -18.00
CA ILE A 137 -7.00 -5.34 -18.96
C ILE A 137 -6.41 -5.28 -20.38
N TRP A 138 -5.12 -5.56 -20.51
CA TRP A 138 -4.34 -5.40 -21.74
C TRP A 138 -4.29 -6.69 -22.54
N ASN A 139 -4.52 -6.58 -23.84
CA ASN A 139 -4.23 -7.65 -24.78
C ASN A 139 -2.71 -7.77 -24.92
N GLN A 140 -2.15 -8.82 -24.31
CA GLN A 140 -0.72 -9.07 -24.24
C GLN A 140 -0.02 -9.14 -25.61
N GLU A 141 -0.72 -9.60 -26.66
CA GLU A 141 -0.16 -9.75 -28.01
C GLU A 141 0.00 -8.40 -28.74
N GLN A 142 -0.70 -7.36 -28.27
CA GLN A 142 -0.70 -6.03 -28.87
C GLN A 142 0.23 -5.05 -28.17
N ILE A 143 0.85 -5.46 -27.04
CA ILE A 143 1.81 -4.65 -26.29
C ILE A 143 3.19 -4.76 -26.94
N THR A 144 3.76 -3.62 -27.31
CA THR A 144 5.09 -3.53 -27.93
C THR A 144 6.17 -3.15 -26.92
N GLU A 145 7.44 -3.31 -27.30
CA GLU A 145 8.56 -2.83 -26.48
C GLU A 145 8.55 -1.29 -26.33
N GLU A 146 8.08 -0.56 -27.33
CA GLU A 146 7.89 0.89 -27.26
C GLU A 146 6.89 1.27 -26.17
N ASP A 147 5.79 0.52 -26.05
CA ASP A 147 4.80 0.72 -24.98
C ASP A 147 5.43 0.54 -23.59
N LEU A 148 6.23 -0.52 -23.42
CA LEU A 148 6.87 -0.83 -22.14
C LEU A 148 7.94 0.18 -21.75
N ASN A 149 8.59 0.81 -22.73
CA ASN A 149 9.57 1.87 -22.53
C ASN A 149 8.94 3.25 -22.33
N ASN A 150 7.63 3.40 -22.57
CA ASN A 150 6.91 4.63 -22.31
C ASN A 150 6.65 4.82 -20.81
N GLN A 151 7.28 5.83 -20.21
CA GLN A 151 7.10 6.16 -18.79
C GLN A 151 5.67 6.59 -18.44
N ASP A 152 4.88 7.02 -19.42
CA ASP A 152 3.49 7.44 -19.26
C ASP A 152 2.49 6.33 -19.64
N PHE A 153 2.96 5.09 -19.85
CA PHE A 153 2.09 3.94 -20.11
C PHE A 153 1.06 3.77 -18.98
N PRO A 154 -0.24 3.70 -19.29
CA PRO A 154 -1.29 3.77 -18.28
C PRO A 154 -1.55 2.41 -17.59
N TYR A 155 -0.56 1.87 -16.87
CA TYR A 155 -0.71 0.62 -16.11
C TYR A 155 -1.87 0.67 -15.10
N THR A 156 -1.99 1.81 -14.41
CA THR A 156 -2.96 2.05 -13.35
C THR A 156 -3.12 3.56 -13.13
N TRP A 157 -4.25 4.00 -12.58
CA TRP A 157 -4.37 5.39 -12.18
C TRP A 157 -3.65 5.65 -10.85
N THR A 158 -2.79 6.67 -10.83
CA THR A 158 -1.97 7.08 -9.69
C THR A 158 -2.41 8.46 -9.19
N PRO A 159 -2.19 8.80 -7.90
CA PRO A 159 -2.55 10.12 -7.40
C PRO A 159 -1.71 11.17 -8.13
N GLN A 160 -2.36 12.27 -8.52
CA GLN A 160 -1.73 13.42 -9.19
C GLN A 160 -1.36 14.52 -8.21
N GLU A 161 -2.09 14.61 -7.10
CA GLU A 161 -1.83 15.57 -6.03
C GLU A 161 -1.99 14.90 -4.68
N LEU A 162 -1.17 15.34 -3.71
CA LEU A 162 -1.33 15.05 -2.30
C LEU A 162 -1.22 16.36 -1.54
N ARG A 163 -2.20 16.67 -0.70
CA ARG A 163 -2.26 17.89 0.12
C ARG A 163 -2.53 17.55 1.57
N TYR A 164 -1.96 18.33 2.47
CA TYR A 164 -2.08 18.14 3.90
C TYR A 164 -2.62 19.38 4.60
N TRP A 165 -3.50 19.17 5.57
CA TRP A 165 -3.98 20.17 6.53
C TRP A 165 -3.65 19.68 7.94
N PRO A 166 -2.39 19.81 8.38
CA PRO A 166 -1.93 19.21 9.63
C PRO A 166 -2.65 19.74 10.86
N ARG A 167 -3.08 21.01 10.87
CA ARG A 167 -3.86 21.57 11.99
C ARG A 167 -5.25 20.97 12.07
N LYS A 168 -5.83 20.63 10.92
CA LYS A 168 -7.13 19.95 10.78
C LYS A 168 -7.04 18.42 10.88
N LYS A 169 -5.84 17.85 11.03
CA LYS A 169 -5.59 16.40 11.04
C LYS A 169 -6.17 15.72 9.79
N MET A 170 -5.91 16.30 8.63
CA MET A 170 -6.49 15.85 7.36
C MET A 170 -5.46 15.82 6.22
N ALA A 171 -5.63 14.90 5.29
CA ALA A 171 -4.96 14.93 3.99
C ALA A 171 -5.93 14.56 2.87
N GLN A 172 -5.57 14.94 1.64
CA GLN A 172 -6.35 14.67 0.44
C GLN A 172 -5.42 14.22 -0.68
N ALA A 173 -5.72 13.09 -1.31
CA ALA A 173 -5.13 12.67 -2.57
C ALA A 173 -6.15 12.83 -3.70
N ILE A 174 -5.70 13.34 -4.85
CA ILE A 174 -6.54 13.54 -6.04
C ILE A 174 -6.09 12.57 -7.13
N TYR A 175 -7.05 11.85 -7.71
CA TYR A 175 -6.87 10.90 -8.81
C TYR A 175 -7.66 11.37 -10.02
N ASP A 176 -7.01 11.39 -11.19
CA ASP A 176 -7.63 11.74 -12.47
C ASP A 176 -8.04 10.48 -13.23
N VAL A 177 -9.18 9.92 -12.84
CA VAL A 177 -9.72 8.67 -13.39
C VAL A 177 -10.30 8.94 -14.78
N THR A 178 -10.86 10.13 -15.01
CA THR A 178 -11.32 10.56 -16.34
C THR A 178 -10.17 10.60 -17.34
N ALA A 179 -9.04 11.23 -17.01
CA ALA A 179 -7.87 11.26 -17.90
C ALA A 179 -7.29 9.86 -18.14
N PHE A 180 -7.23 9.02 -17.10
CA PHE A 180 -6.79 7.63 -17.24
C PHE A 180 -7.66 6.84 -18.21
N ASN A 181 -8.98 6.86 -18.05
CA ASN A 181 -9.91 6.18 -18.96
C ASN A 181 -9.86 6.76 -20.38
N GLY A 182 -9.61 8.07 -20.51
CA GLY A 182 -9.35 8.73 -21.80
C GLY A 182 -8.11 8.16 -22.50
N LYS A 183 -7.01 7.97 -21.76
CA LYS A 183 -5.80 7.30 -22.28
C LYS A 183 -6.09 5.86 -22.70
N LEU A 184 -6.79 5.08 -21.86
CA LEU A 184 -7.20 3.72 -22.22
C LEU A 184 -8.01 3.67 -23.51
N LYS A 185 -9.00 4.57 -23.67
CA LYS A 185 -9.82 4.65 -24.88
C LYS A 185 -8.97 4.92 -26.14
N SER A 186 -7.94 5.76 -26.02
CA SER A 186 -7.01 6.04 -27.12
C SER A 186 -6.14 4.84 -27.52
N MET A 187 -6.00 3.85 -26.62
CA MET A 187 -5.27 2.60 -26.82
C MET A 187 -6.20 1.39 -26.94
N SER A 188 -7.47 1.60 -27.32
CA SER A 188 -8.51 0.56 -27.30
C SER A 188 -8.19 -0.68 -28.14
N SER A 189 -7.37 -0.56 -29.20
CA SER A 189 -6.91 -1.72 -29.98
C SER A 189 -5.97 -2.65 -29.21
N LYS A 190 -5.44 -2.22 -28.07
CA LYS A 190 -4.52 -2.98 -27.20
C LYS A 190 -5.19 -3.49 -25.92
N LEU A 191 -6.50 -3.33 -25.78
CA LEU A 191 -7.24 -3.73 -24.58
C LEU A 191 -8.11 -4.96 -24.84
N ASP A 192 -8.20 -5.85 -23.86
CA ASP A 192 -9.16 -6.96 -23.86
C ASP A 192 -10.59 -6.48 -23.54
N SER A 193 -10.70 -5.34 -22.86
CA SER A 193 -11.97 -4.68 -22.55
C SER A 193 -11.83 -3.16 -22.55
N THR A 194 -12.85 -2.46 -23.04
CA THR A 194 -12.93 -0.99 -23.00
C THR A 194 -13.79 -0.48 -21.84
N GLU A 195 -14.23 -1.38 -20.95
CA GLU A 195 -15.03 -1.00 -19.79
C GLU A 195 -14.23 -0.09 -18.84
N PRO A 196 -14.83 0.99 -18.33
CA PRO A 196 -14.18 1.87 -17.37
C PRO A 196 -13.68 1.13 -16.12
N THR A 197 -12.46 1.42 -15.71
CA THR A 197 -11.83 0.76 -14.55
C THR A 197 -12.19 1.49 -13.26
N LEU A 198 -13.43 1.27 -12.79
CA LEU A 198 -14.01 1.98 -11.64
C LEU A 198 -13.91 1.21 -10.31
N ARG A 199 -13.35 0.00 -10.32
CA ARG A 199 -13.16 -0.84 -9.13
C ARG A 199 -11.77 -0.63 -8.54
N PHE A 200 -11.69 -0.59 -7.22
CA PHE A 200 -10.45 -0.39 -6.50
C PHE A 200 -10.51 -0.94 -5.09
N GLY A 201 -9.34 -1.17 -4.49
CA GLY A 201 -9.16 -1.39 -3.06
C GLY A 201 -8.38 -0.27 -2.40
N LEU A 202 -8.05 -0.43 -1.11
CA LEU A 202 -7.22 0.52 -0.37
C LEU A 202 -5.90 -0.12 0.07
N VAL A 203 -4.81 0.64 -0.07
CA VAL A 203 -3.52 0.34 0.53
C VAL A 203 -3.30 1.33 1.67
N ALA A 204 -3.14 0.83 2.89
CA ALA A 204 -3.11 1.62 4.12
C ALA A 204 -1.98 1.21 5.09
N TYR A 205 -1.02 0.40 4.67
CA TYR A 205 0.13 0.08 5.54
C TYR A 205 0.99 1.31 5.88
N ASN A 206 0.94 2.38 5.08
CA ASN A 206 1.55 3.66 5.43
C ASN A 206 0.87 4.29 6.65
N ALA A 207 -0.47 4.26 6.75
CA ALA A 207 -1.19 4.64 7.97
C ALA A 207 -0.72 3.82 9.17
N ARG A 208 -0.60 2.49 9.01
CA ARG A 208 -0.11 1.58 10.06
C ARG A 208 1.32 1.91 10.51
N ASP A 209 2.19 2.24 9.56
CA ASP A 209 3.57 2.66 9.86
C ASP A 209 3.65 3.98 10.64
N PHE A 210 2.65 4.87 10.51
CA PHE A 210 2.51 6.09 11.34
C PHE A 210 1.62 5.90 12.58
N GLY A 211 1.35 4.65 12.96
CA GLY A 211 0.65 4.30 14.19
C GLY A 211 -0.87 4.34 14.11
N TYR A 212 -1.47 4.54 12.94
CA TYR A 212 -2.91 4.37 12.75
C TYR A 212 -3.22 2.89 12.48
N GLY A 213 -3.69 2.18 13.50
CA GLY A 213 -3.99 0.75 13.41
C GLY A 213 -5.37 0.42 12.84
N PHE A 214 -6.27 1.40 12.76
CA PHE A 214 -7.66 1.18 12.37
C PHE A 214 -8.12 2.20 11.34
N LEU A 215 -9.00 1.78 10.42
CA LEU A 215 -9.63 2.64 9.44
C LEU A 215 -11.13 2.38 9.28
N PHE A 216 -11.84 3.34 8.72
CA PHE A 216 -13.23 3.19 8.30
C PHE A 216 -13.54 4.07 7.10
N LEU A 217 -14.11 3.50 6.04
CA LEU A 217 -14.65 4.28 4.92
C LEU A 217 -16.02 4.82 5.31
N SER A 218 -16.13 6.13 5.53
CA SER A 218 -17.36 6.78 5.96
C SER A 218 -18.38 6.87 4.82
N PRO A 219 -19.51 6.14 4.85
CA PRO A 219 -20.51 6.22 3.79
C PRO A 219 -21.22 7.57 3.78
N GLN A 220 -21.38 8.19 4.96
CA GLN A 220 -22.05 9.47 5.12
C GLN A 220 -21.29 10.64 4.46
N HIS A 221 -19.95 10.58 4.46
CA HIS A 221 -19.11 11.66 3.94
C HIS A 221 -18.48 11.34 2.59
N SER A 222 -18.62 10.10 2.13
CA SER A 222 -18.22 9.69 0.78
C SER A 222 -19.30 10.06 -0.24
N LEU A 223 -18.88 10.28 -1.49
CA LEU A 223 -19.75 10.64 -2.61
C LEU A 223 -19.47 9.66 -3.75
N ASN A 224 -20.51 9.01 -4.26
CA ASN A 224 -20.41 8.13 -5.45
C ASN A 224 -19.40 6.98 -5.32
N VAL A 225 -19.10 6.55 -4.10
CA VAL A 225 -18.27 5.37 -3.81
C VAL A 225 -19.12 4.37 -3.03
N GLU A 226 -19.12 3.12 -3.49
CA GLU A 226 -19.80 2.01 -2.82
C GLU A 226 -18.76 0.98 -2.35
N ASN A 227 -18.97 0.43 -1.15
CA ASN A 227 -18.25 -0.74 -0.66
C ASN A 227 -19.21 -1.93 -0.62
N SER A 228 -18.95 -2.96 -1.43
CA SER A 228 -19.84 -4.13 -1.48
C SER A 228 -19.77 -5.01 -0.22
N TYR A 229 -18.74 -4.86 0.62
CA TYR A 229 -18.65 -5.54 1.91
C TYR A 229 -19.69 -5.01 2.94
N ARG A 230 -20.13 -3.74 2.79
CA ARG A 230 -21.17 -3.09 3.64
C ARG A 230 -20.89 -3.11 5.15
N GLY A 231 -19.64 -3.18 5.56
CA GLY A 231 -19.24 -3.09 6.97
C GLY A 231 -19.50 -1.69 7.55
N ASN A 232 -19.97 -1.62 8.80
CA ASN A 232 -20.26 -0.37 9.52
C ASN A 232 -19.42 -0.22 10.80
N TYR A 233 -18.28 -0.90 10.88
CA TYR A 233 -17.39 -0.94 12.03
C TYR A 233 -15.95 -0.57 11.64
N PRO A 234 -15.14 -0.07 12.59
CA PRO A 234 -13.72 0.18 12.38
C PRO A 234 -12.97 -1.12 12.04
N ILE A 235 -12.17 -1.08 10.97
CA ILE A 235 -11.41 -2.20 10.42
C ILE A 235 -9.95 -2.08 10.86
N GLU A 236 -9.37 -3.15 11.39
CA GLU A 236 -7.95 -3.21 11.70
C GLU A 236 -7.13 -3.29 10.41
N ILE A 237 -6.10 -2.44 10.27
CA ILE A 237 -5.18 -2.49 9.13
C ILE A 237 -4.18 -3.61 9.35
N LYS A 238 -4.32 -4.68 8.56
CA LYS A 238 -3.45 -5.86 8.65
C LYS A 238 -2.33 -5.88 7.62
N GLN A 239 -2.33 -4.93 6.70
CA GLN A 239 -1.40 -4.90 5.57
C GLN A 239 0.07 -4.75 6.03
N TYR A 240 0.94 -5.52 5.41
CA TYR A 240 2.40 -5.53 5.59
C TYR A 240 3.08 -5.98 4.30
N ILE A 241 4.40 -5.79 4.23
CA ILE A 241 5.23 -6.26 3.12
C ILE A 241 5.91 -7.56 3.51
N HIS A 242 5.84 -8.54 2.63
CA HIS A 242 6.42 -9.87 2.80
C HIS A 242 6.90 -10.43 1.46
N CYS A 243 7.67 -11.51 1.48
CA CYS A 243 7.94 -12.31 0.28
C CYS A 243 6.96 -13.49 0.20
N GLY A 244 6.15 -13.53 -0.87
CA GLY A 244 5.15 -14.57 -1.09
C GLY A 244 5.20 -15.18 -2.50
N ASP A 245 4.48 -16.28 -2.68
CA ASP A 245 4.45 -17.05 -3.94
C ASP A 245 3.36 -16.61 -4.92
N SER A 246 2.71 -15.46 -4.67
CA SER A 246 1.61 -14.94 -5.49
C SER A 246 2.04 -14.66 -6.94
N SER A 247 3.31 -14.31 -7.15
CA SER A 247 3.88 -14.03 -8.48
C SER A 247 4.16 -15.25 -9.33
N LYS A 248 4.23 -16.45 -8.72
CA LYS A 248 4.73 -17.69 -9.36
C LYS A 248 6.12 -17.56 -9.97
N PHE A 249 6.86 -16.48 -9.66
CA PHE A 249 8.27 -16.38 -9.99
C PHE A 249 9.06 -17.36 -9.11
N PRO A 250 10.08 -18.06 -9.62
CA PRO A 250 10.86 -19.00 -8.81
C PRO A 250 11.41 -18.37 -7.52
N GLY A 251 10.98 -18.89 -6.38
CA GLY A 251 11.37 -18.40 -5.06
C GLY A 251 10.59 -17.19 -4.55
N GLY A 252 9.50 -16.80 -5.19
CA GLY A 252 8.56 -15.77 -4.72
C GLY A 252 9.00 -14.34 -5.00
N CYS A 253 8.13 -13.39 -4.67
CA CYS A 253 8.36 -11.95 -4.78
C CYS A 253 7.96 -11.22 -3.51
N ASN A 254 8.66 -10.14 -3.19
CA ASN A 254 8.22 -9.16 -2.20
C ASN A 254 6.97 -8.42 -2.71
N ASN A 255 5.94 -8.31 -1.87
CA ASN A 255 4.68 -7.60 -2.13
C ASN A 255 3.88 -7.33 -0.85
N MET A 256 2.80 -6.57 -0.96
CA MET A 256 1.84 -6.37 0.13
C MET A 256 0.85 -7.54 0.27
N SER A 257 0.54 -7.87 1.52
CA SER A 257 -0.55 -8.75 1.93
C SER A 257 -1.07 -8.36 3.33
N PRO A 258 -2.19 -8.90 3.81
CA PRO A 258 -3.19 -9.68 3.07
C PRO A 258 -4.09 -8.76 2.23
N ALA A 259 -4.75 -9.36 1.23
CA ALA A 259 -5.99 -8.78 0.70
C ALA A 259 -7.02 -8.73 1.82
N MET A 260 -7.78 -7.64 1.87
CA MET A 260 -8.74 -7.33 2.91
C MET A 260 -10.08 -6.99 2.27
N ASP A 261 -11.00 -7.94 2.27
CA ASP A 261 -12.34 -7.81 1.67
C ASP A 261 -13.07 -6.53 2.11
N GLU A 262 -12.85 -6.10 3.36
CA GLU A 262 -13.47 -4.92 3.96
C GLU A 262 -13.07 -3.60 3.29
N ILE A 263 -11.89 -3.56 2.65
CA ILE A 263 -11.32 -2.36 2.03
C ILE A 263 -10.93 -2.55 0.55
N ASP A 264 -11.06 -3.78 0.03
CA ASP A 264 -10.67 -4.09 -1.35
C ASP A 264 -11.83 -4.06 -2.35
N LYS A 265 -13.09 -4.08 -1.91
CA LYS A 265 -14.26 -4.22 -2.78
C LYS A 265 -14.99 -2.89 -3.03
N LEU A 266 -14.25 -1.85 -3.38
CA LEU A 266 -14.78 -0.51 -3.64
C LEU A 266 -15.10 -0.30 -5.12
N THR A 267 -16.11 0.51 -5.40
CA THR A 267 -16.51 0.88 -6.77
C THR A 267 -16.93 2.34 -6.83
N ILE A 268 -16.39 3.07 -7.79
CA ILE A 268 -16.86 4.40 -8.20
C ILE A 268 -18.14 4.22 -9.01
N LYS A 269 -19.25 4.79 -8.55
CA LYS A 269 -20.55 4.71 -9.24
C LYS A 269 -20.68 5.74 -10.35
N GLN A 270 -20.07 6.92 -10.16
CA GLN A 270 -20.01 8.01 -11.13
C GLN A 270 -18.92 9.00 -10.73
N LEU A 271 -18.34 9.73 -11.69
CA LEU A 271 -17.40 10.81 -11.45
C LEU A 271 -18.12 12.18 -11.47
N PRO A 272 -17.73 13.16 -10.64
CA PRO A 272 -16.70 13.06 -9.61
C PRO A 272 -17.13 12.19 -8.43
N ALA A 273 -16.16 11.57 -7.75
CA ALA A 273 -16.38 10.75 -6.56
C ALA A 273 -15.41 11.11 -5.44
N ARG A 274 -15.79 10.75 -4.21
CA ARG A 274 -15.01 10.98 -3.00
C ARG A 274 -15.11 9.77 -2.08
N ALA A 275 -13.97 9.27 -1.62
CA ALA A 275 -13.89 8.34 -0.49
C ALA A 275 -13.31 9.09 0.73
N VAL A 276 -14.05 9.10 1.84
CA VAL A 276 -13.58 9.67 3.12
C VAL A 276 -13.23 8.55 4.07
N VAL A 277 -11.95 8.45 4.41
CA VAL A 277 -11.41 7.40 5.28
C VAL A 277 -11.03 8.01 6.62
N TYR A 278 -11.64 7.52 7.69
CA TYR A 278 -11.25 7.83 9.06
C TYR A 278 -10.15 6.89 9.50
N LEU A 279 -9.18 7.42 10.24
CA LEU A 279 -8.05 6.68 10.79
C LEU A 279 -7.97 6.90 12.29
N TRP A 280 -7.72 5.81 13.03
CA TRP A 280 -7.50 5.84 14.48
C TRP A 280 -6.24 5.08 14.86
N LYS A 281 -5.58 5.56 15.90
CA LYS A 281 -4.43 4.88 16.51
C LYS A 281 -4.87 3.69 17.34
N THR A 282 -5.96 3.85 18.10
CA THR A 282 -6.59 2.81 18.91
C THR A 282 -7.95 2.47 18.32
N LYS A 283 -8.43 1.24 18.54
CA LYS A 283 -9.76 0.84 18.06
C LYS A 283 -10.83 1.71 18.72
N PRO A 284 -11.63 2.50 17.96
CA PRO A 284 -12.72 3.24 18.57
C PRO A 284 -13.90 2.29 18.85
N PRO A 285 -14.72 2.56 19.88
CA PRO A 285 -15.96 1.84 20.13
C PRO A 285 -16.92 1.86 18.93
N LEU A 286 -17.05 3.01 18.25
CA LEU A 286 -17.95 3.19 17.13
C LEU A 286 -17.25 3.84 15.93
N ALA A 287 -17.71 3.51 14.72
CA ALA A 287 -17.21 4.12 13.48
C ALA A 287 -17.53 5.62 13.34
N THR A 288 -18.43 6.13 14.18
CA THR A 288 -18.82 7.55 14.27
C THR A 288 -18.01 8.34 15.29
N ASP A 289 -17.16 7.69 16.08
CA ASP A 289 -16.33 8.39 17.06
C ASP A 289 -15.31 9.29 16.34
N PRO A 290 -14.86 10.41 16.94
CA PRO A 290 -13.92 11.31 16.30
C PRO A 290 -12.65 10.58 15.83
N ALA A 291 -12.30 10.76 14.56
CA ALA A 291 -11.08 10.21 13.99
C ALA A 291 -9.83 10.95 14.50
N ASP A 292 -8.72 10.22 14.66
CA ASP A 292 -7.42 10.84 14.92
C ASP A 292 -6.89 11.55 13.66
N PHE A 293 -7.28 11.06 12.49
CA PHE A 293 -6.95 11.64 11.19
C PHE A 293 -8.02 11.32 10.15
N THR A 294 -8.26 12.23 9.22
CA THR A 294 -9.15 11.99 8.07
C THR A 294 -8.35 12.03 6.76
N PHE A 295 -8.43 10.96 5.97
CA PHE A 295 -7.81 10.88 4.66
C PHE A 295 -8.89 10.89 3.58
N VAL A 296 -8.79 11.81 2.62
CA VAL A 296 -9.76 11.98 1.54
C VAL A 296 -9.13 11.52 0.22
N LEU A 297 -9.83 10.70 -0.53
CA LEU A 297 -9.48 10.34 -1.91
C LEU A 297 -10.54 10.97 -2.81
N ASP A 298 -10.14 11.92 -3.64
CA ASP A 298 -11.01 12.53 -4.65
C ASP A 298 -10.68 11.97 -6.03
N PHE A 299 -11.73 11.60 -6.75
CA PHE A 299 -11.67 11.04 -8.09
C PHE A 299 -12.39 11.98 -9.04
N LYS A 300 -11.68 12.47 -10.05
CA LYS A 300 -12.22 13.32 -11.12
C LYS A 300 -12.15 12.62 -12.47
#